data_AF-A0A960SKB3-F1
#
_entry.id   AF-A0A960SKB3-F1
#
_cell.length_a   1.000
_cell.length_b   1.000
_cell.length_c   1.000
_cell.angle_alpha   90.00
_cell.angle_beta   90.00
_cell.angle_gamma   90.00
#
_symmetry.space_group_name_H-M   'P 1'
#
loop_
_entity.id
_entity.type
_entity.pdbx_description
1 polymer ?
#
loop_
_entity_poly.entity_id
_entity_poly.type
_entity_poly.pdbx_seq_one_letter_code
_entity_poly.pdbx_strand_id
1 'polypeptide(L)'
;MAFLANPGFAQDVAPAAEDIRDVKALIEIPPPPDYGLWIAITLGTVMVGFLLWKFLSRSGKPVSLSAADRALAEIDSARSLIGEESPEPLANAVTGAIRRYLDARFGIAAPRQTTEEFLRTLQARRHPELAPYGEDLGRFLRFCDAVKFGRGELAAETRMQLIESARNFVATSRQPVAESAEKGSPKSVSPVPA
;
A
#
# COMPACT_ATOMS: atom_id res chain seq x y z
N MET A 1 122.89 23.65 -18.85
CA MET A 1 121.89 23.30 -19.88
C MET A 1 120.94 22.29 -19.22
N ALA A 2 120.01 22.77 -18.39
CA ALA A 2 118.62 23.05 -18.78
C ALA A 2 117.87 21.78 -19.19
N PHE A 3 116.95 21.28 -18.35
CA PHE A 3 115.52 21.28 -18.67
C PHE A 3 114.70 20.81 -17.46
N LEU A 4 113.59 21.53 -17.25
CA LEU A 4 112.59 21.42 -16.20
C LEU A 4 111.61 20.28 -16.48
N ALA A 5 111.15 19.58 -15.44
CA ALA A 5 109.78 19.05 -15.34
C ALA A 5 109.54 18.47 -13.94
N ASN A 6 108.91 19.24 -13.06
CA ASN A 6 108.28 18.74 -11.83
C ASN A 6 106.76 18.82 -12.04
N PRO A 7 106.03 17.71 -12.22
CA PRO A 7 104.59 17.74 -12.42
C PRO A 7 103.83 17.55 -11.10
N GLY A 8 102.76 18.32 -10.94
CA GLY A 8 101.59 17.89 -10.18
C GLY A 8 101.33 18.65 -8.88
N PHE A 9 100.64 19.79 -8.98
CA PHE A 9 99.68 20.16 -7.95
C PHE A 9 98.50 19.18 -8.03
N ALA A 10 98.19 18.49 -6.93
CA ALA A 10 96.91 17.83 -6.76
C ALA A 10 96.48 18.02 -5.30
N GLN A 11 95.40 18.78 -5.13
CA GLN A 11 94.69 18.92 -3.87
C GLN A 11 94.09 17.57 -3.47
N ASP A 12 94.12 17.23 -2.19
CA ASP A 12 93.22 16.21 -1.65
C ASP A 12 92.39 16.82 -0.53
N VAL A 13 91.09 16.93 -0.83
CA VAL A 13 90.05 17.54 -0.03
C VAL A 13 89.53 16.46 0.91
N ALA A 14 89.38 16.78 2.19
CA ALA A 14 88.91 15.87 3.23
C ALA A 14 87.71 15.00 2.79
N PRO A 15 87.72 13.67 3.00
CA PRO A 15 86.54 12.87 2.75
C PRO A 15 85.68 12.72 4.01
N ALA A 16 84.40 12.43 3.76
CA ALA A 16 83.37 11.94 4.68
C ALA A 16 82.52 12.99 5.42
N ALA A 17 81.73 13.73 4.64
CA ALA A 17 80.36 14.03 5.04
C ALA A 17 79.41 13.29 4.08
N GLU A 18 79.20 11.99 4.29
CA GLU A 18 78.20 11.25 3.51
C GLU A 18 77.62 10.09 4.31
N ASP A 19 76.74 10.42 5.27
CA ASP A 19 75.76 9.48 5.83
C ASP A 19 74.41 10.19 6.01
N ILE A 20 73.85 10.66 4.89
CA ILE A 20 72.42 10.96 4.79
C ILE A 20 71.90 10.15 3.62
N ARG A 21 71.12 9.11 3.92
CA ARG A 21 70.48 8.29 2.89
C ARG A 21 69.39 9.11 2.20
N ASP A 22 69.43 9.05 0.88
CA ASP A 22 68.54 9.78 -0.01
C ASP A 22 67.06 9.35 0.19
N VAL A 23 66.15 10.31 0.05
CA VAL A 23 64.71 10.12 0.28
C VAL A 23 64.10 9.35 -0.89
N LYS A 24 63.40 8.26 -0.60
CA LYS A 24 62.70 7.46 -1.61
C LYS A 24 61.70 8.34 -2.35
N ALA A 25 61.80 8.39 -3.68
CA ALA A 25 60.97 9.23 -4.53
C ALA A 25 59.46 9.09 -4.22
N LEU A 26 58.75 10.21 -4.25
CA LEU A 26 57.31 10.29 -3.99
C LEU A 26 56.56 9.43 -5.03
N ILE A 27 55.92 8.36 -4.57
CA ILE A 27 55.07 7.51 -5.41
C ILE A 27 53.75 8.25 -5.61
N GLU A 28 53.49 8.72 -6.83
CA GLU A 28 52.17 9.23 -7.21
C GLU A 28 51.15 8.10 -7.18
N ILE A 29 50.19 8.18 -6.24
CA ILE A 29 49.05 7.26 -6.18
C ILE A 29 48.06 7.74 -7.25
N PRO A 30 47.69 6.91 -8.24
CA PRO A 30 46.71 7.30 -9.23
C PRO A 30 45.38 7.65 -8.54
N PRO A 31 44.66 8.68 -9.01
CA PRO A 31 43.38 9.06 -8.41
C PRO A 31 42.40 7.89 -8.44
N PRO A 32 41.60 7.69 -7.38
CA PRO A 32 40.65 6.60 -7.33
C PRO A 32 39.65 6.73 -8.50
N PRO A 33 39.16 5.62 -9.06
CA PRO A 33 38.15 5.66 -10.10
C PRO A 33 36.92 6.43 -9.63
N ASP A 34 36.34 7.26 -10.49
CA ASP A 34 35.12 7.99 -10.16
C ASP A 34 33.91 7.04 -10.18
N TYR A 35 33.55 6.54 -9.01
CA TYR A 35 32.37 5.69 -8.81
C TYR A 35 31.08 6.50 -8.64
N GLY A 36 31.12 7.84 -8.68
CA GLY A 36 29.97 8.70 -8.40
C GLY A 36 28.77 8.40 -9.29
N LEU A 37 29.01 8.21 -10.60
CA LEU A 37 27.97 7.86 -11.56
C LEU A 37 27.35 6.47 -11.29
N TRP A 38 28.16 5.49 -10.90
CA TRP A 38 27.69 4.15 -10.54
C TRP A 38 26.90 4.14 -9.23
N ILE A 39 27.33 4.92 -8.24
CA ILE A 39 26.59 5.09 -6.97
C ILE A 39 25.23 5.77 -7.23
N ALA A 40 25.19 6.80 -8.09
CA ALA A 40 23.94 7.45 -8.44
C ALA A 40 22.96 6.51 -9.16
N ILE A 41 23.46 5.68 -10.10
CA ILE A 41 22.62 4.69 -10.82
C ILE A 41 22.08 3.62 -9.87
N THR A 42 22.93 3.08 -8.98
CA THR A 42 22.50 2.05 -8.02
C THR A 42 21.47 2.60 -7.06
N LEU A 43 21.68 3.79 -6.50
CA LEU A 43 20.73 4.45 -5.61
C LEU A 43 19.41 4.77 -6.32
N GLY A 44 19.47 5.27 -7.56
CA GLY A 44 18.29 5.54 -8.39
C GLY A 44 17.48 4.27 -8.66
N THR A 45 18.16 3.17 -8.98
CA THR A 45 17.51 1.87 -9.25
C THR A 45 16.84 1.32 -7.99
N VAL A 46 17.51 1.37 -6.84
CA VAL A 46 16.93 0.94 -5.56
C VAL A 46 15.75 1.82 -5.17
N MET A 47 15.86 3.14 -5.35
CA MET A 47 14.78 4.09 -5.07
C MET A 47 13.56 3.82 -5.96
N VAL A 48 13.75 3.66 -7.26
CA VAL A 48 12.67 3.35 -8.21
C VAL A 48 12.07 1.99 -7.91
N GLY A 49 12.89 0.97 -7.63
CA GLY A 49 12.42 -0.35 -7.21
C GLY A 49 11.62 -0.31 -5.92
N PHE A 50 12.05 0.47 -4.92
CA PHE A 50 11.33 0.68 -3.67
C PHE A 50 10.02 1.45 -3.87
N LEU A 51 10.02 2.50 -4.69
CA LEU A 51 8.82 3.28 -5.02
C LEU A 51 7.82 2.43 -5.79
N LEU A 52 8.26 1.68 -6.81
CA LEU A 52 7.45 0.73 -7.56
C LEU A 52 6.92 -0.37 -6.66
N TRP A 53 7.76 -0.98 -5.81
CA TRP A 53 7.32 -2.00 -4.86
C TRP A 53 6.31 -1.42 -3.87
N LYS A 54 6.54 -0.23 -3.33
CA LYS A 54 5.59 0.44 -2.42
C LYS A 54 4.29 0.83 -3.12
N PHE A 55 4.31 1.15 -4.41
CA PHE A 55 3.10 1.42 -5.18
C PHE A 55 2.36 0.14 -5.57
N LEU A 56 3.06 -0.89 -6.04
CA LEU A 56 2.49 -2.17 -6.45
C LEU A 56 2.09 -3.05 -5.26
N SER A 57 2.81 -3.00 -4.14
CA SER A 57 2.46 -3.70 -2.89
C SER A 57 1.29 -3.04 -2.16
N ARG A 58 0.87 -1.83 -2.55
CA ARG A 58 -0.43 -1.26 -2.15
C ARG A 58 -1.58 -1.84 -2.98
N SER A 59 -1.28 -2.44 -4.11
CA SER A 59 -2.21 -3.13 -4.98
C SER A 59 -2.05 -4.63 -4.77
N GLY A 60 -2.46 -5.13 -3.60
CA GLY A 60 -2.60 -6.57 -3.41
C GLY A 60 -3.49 -7.15 -4.52
N LYS A 61 -2.89 -7.92 -5.42
CA LYS A 61 -3.51 -9.00 -6.24
C LYS A 61 -2.42 -9.77 -7.01
N PRO A 62 -2.58 -11.10 -7.09
CA PRO A 62 -3.35 -11.64 -8.20
C PRO A 62 -4.52 -12.55 -7.79
N VAL A 63 -5.65 -12.32 -8.47
CA VAL A 63 -6.69 -13.22 -9.00
C VAL A 63 -6.81 -14.64 -8.41
N SER A 64 -7.92 -14.87 -7.69
CA SER A 64 -8.76 -16.08 -7.84
C SER A 64 -10.23 -15.88 -7.43
N LEU A 65 -10.57 -14.81 -6.70
CA LEU A 65 -11.95 -14.31 -6.52
C LEU A 65 -11.93 -12.77 -6.48
N SER A 66 -12.92 -12.10 -7.08
CA SER A 66 -13.07 -10.64 -6.91
C SER A 66 -13.21 -10.32 -5.41
N ALA A 67 -12.77 -9.13 -4.98
CA ALA A 67 -12.96 -8.72 -3.58
C ALA A 67 -14.45 -8.77 -3.18
N ALA A 68 -15.34 -8.46 -4.14
CA ALA A 68 -16.78 -8.61 -3.98
C ALA A 68 -17.19 -10.08 -3.82
N ASP A 69 -16.68 -10.98 -4.65
CA ASP A 69 -17.04 -12.41 -4.60
C ASP A 69 -16.62 -13.05 -3.26
N ARG A 70 -15.43 -12.71 -2.75
CA ARG A 70 -14.98 -13.15 -1.42
C ARG A 70 -15.89 -12.64 -0.32
N ALA A 71 -16.25 -11.36 -0.37
CA ALA A 71 -17.14 -10.76 0.62
C ALA A 71 -18.54 -11.38 0.58
N LEU A 72 -19.09 -11.63 -0.62
CA LEU A 72 -20.38 -12.30 -0.79
C LEU A 72 -20.34 -13.74 -0.26
N ALA A 73 -19.27 -14.49 -0.54
CA ALA A 73 -19.09 -15.84 0.00
C ALA A 73 -18.99 -15.86 1.53
N GLU A 74 -18.25 -14.91 2.13
CA GLU A 74 -18.17 -14.76 3.58
C GLU A 74 -19.54 -14.41 4.18
N ILE A 75 -20.28 -13.47 3.57
CA ILE A 75 -21.64 -13.10 4.02
C ILE A 75 -22.62 -14.28 3.89
N ASP A 76 -22.53 -15.06 2.81
CA ASP A 76 -23.36 -16.26 2.62
C ASP A 76 -23.07 -17.34 3.66
N SER A 77 -21.79 -17.53 4.00
CA SER A 77 -21.39 -18.47 5.06
C SER A 77 -21.96 -18.07 6.42
N ALA A 78 -22.15 -16.77 6.68
CA ALA A 78 -22.74 -16.26 7.92
C ALA A 78 -24.24 -16.57 8.06
N ARG A 79 -24.92 -17.03 7.00
CA ARG A 79 -26.34 -17.40 7.05
C ARG A 79 -26.61 -18.58 7.98
N SER A 80 -25.63 -19.46 8.20
CA SER A 80 -25.75 -20.54 9.20
C SER A 80 -25.92 -20.01 10.63
N LEU A 81 -25.47 -18.79 10.91
CA LEU A 81 -25.51 -18.16 12.23
C LEU A 81 -26.88 -17.54 12.57
N ILE A 82 -27.86 -17.53 11.65
CA ILE A 82 -29.19 -16.96 11.91
C ILE A 82 -29.92 -17.70 13.05
N GLY A 83 -29.71 -19.02 13.13
CA GLY A 83 -30.35 -19.89 14.12
C GLY A 83 -29.66 -19.91 15.47
N GLU A 84 -28.54 -19.20 15.64
CA GLU A 84 -27.88 -19.10 16.93
C GLU A 84 -28.68 -18.23 17.91
N GLU A 85 -28.59 -18.56 19.20
CA GLU A 85 -29.27 -17.82 20.26
C GLU A 85 -28.75 -16.36 20.31
N SER A 86 -27.43 -16.17 20.23
CA SER A 86 -26.80 -14.86 20.22
C SER A 86 -26.71 -14.25 18.81
N PRO A 87 -27.11 -12.98 18.60
CA PRO A 87 -26.92 -12.30 17.33
C PRO A 87 -25.50 -11.74 17.11
N GLU A 88 -24.65 -11.77 18.14
CA GLU A 88 -23.30 -11.21 18.09
C GLU A 88 -22.38 -11.89 17.04
N PRO A 89 -22.31 -13.23 16.93
CA PRO A 89 -21.47 -13.90 15.94
C PRO A 89 -21.84 -13.53 14.51
N LEU A 90 -23.14 -13.45 14.22
CA LEU A 90 -23.65 -12.99 12.93
C LEU A 90 -23.21 -11.55 12.64
N ALA A 91 -23.44 -10.63 13.58
CA ALA A 91 -23.06 -9.22 13.42
C ALA A 91 -21.55 -9.06 13.21
N ASN A 92 -20.72 -9.81 13.93
CA ASN A 92 -19.26 -9.85 13.79
C ASN A 92 -18.82 -10.39 12.42
N ALA A 93 -19.40 -11.51 11.96
CA ALA A 93 -19.08 -12.09 10.67
C ALA A 93 -19.40 -11.12 9.53
N VAL A 94 -20.61 -10.55 9.51
CA VAL A 94 -21.06 -9.65 8.44
C VAL A 94 -20.27 -8.34 8.42
N THR A 95 -20.07 -7.69 9.56
CA THR A 95 -19.23 -6.47 9.59
C THR A 95 -17.78 -6.74 9.27
N GLY A 96 -17.23 -7.89 9.67
CA GLY A 96 -15.88 -8.30 9.30
C GLY A 96 -15.72 -8.43 7.79
N ALA A 97 -16.68 -9.07 7.12
CA ALA A 97 -16.69 -9.22 5.66
C ALA A 97 -16.76 -7.86 4.95
N ILE A 98 -17.65 -6.97 5.39
CA ILE A 98 -17.75 -5.61 4.83
C ILE A 98 -16.46 -4.81 5.04
N ARG A 99 -15.87 -4.84 6.24
CA ARG A 99 -14.62 -4.10 6.53
C ARG A 99 -13.46 -4.60 5.66
N ARG A 100 -13.33 -5.91 5.47
CA ARG A 100 -12.33 -6.51 4.56
C ARG A 100 -12.59 -6.13 3.10
N TYR A 101 -13.85 -6.13 2.67
CA TYR A 101 -14.24 -5.69 1.34
C TYR A 101 -13.85 -4.23 1.09
N LEU A 102 -14.10 -3.35 2.05
CA LEU A 102 -13.77 -1.93 1.98
C LEU A 102 -12.25 -1.69 1.84
N ASP A 103 -11.44 -2.44 2.58
CA ASP A 103 -9.97 -2.41 2.45
C ASP A 103 -9.54 -2.90 1.07
N ALA A 104 -10.05 -4.05 0.64
CA ALA A 104 -9.66 -4.69 -0.61
C ALA A 104 -10.12 -3.95 -1.88
N ARG A 105 -11.27 -3.25 -1.85
CA ARG A 105 -11.86 -2.57 -3.03
C ARG A 105 -11.56 -1.08 -3.07
N PHE A 106 -11.63 -0.40 -1.93
CA PHE A 106 -11.53 1.06 -1.84
C PHE A 106 -10.23 1.52 -1.16
N GLY A 107 -9.38 0.60 -0.68
CA GLY A 107 -8.13 0.92 0.00
C GLY A 107 -8.32 1.60 1.35
N ILE A 108 -9.50 1.43 1.95
CA ILE A 108 -9.85 2.03 3.24
C ILE A 108 -9.51 1.02 4.33
N ALA A 109 -8.64 1.39 5.26
CA ALA A 109 -8.19 0.53 6.36
C ALA A 109 -9.28 0.28 7.44
N ALA A 110 -10.52 0.03 7.03
CA ALA A 110 -11.69 -0.19 7.86
C ALA A 110 -11.52 -1.30 8.92
N PRO A 111 -10.78 -2.41 8.69
CA PRO A 111 -10.53 -3.41 9.74
C PRO A 111 -9.70 -2.88 10.92
N ARG A 112 -8.87 -1.85 10.69
CA ARG A 112 -7.96 -1.27 11.69
C ARG A 112 -8.52 -0.01 12.35
N GLN A 113 -9.75 0.38 12.03
CA GLN A 113 -10.38 1.61 12.51
C GLN A 113 -11.62 1.28 13.35
N THR A 114 -11.93 2.13 14.33
CA THR A 114 -13.26 2.12 14.95
C THR A 114 -14.30 2.59 13.94
N THR A 115 -15.58 2.33 14.20
CA THR A 115 -16.67 2.75 13.31
C THR A 115 -16.69 4.26 13.10
N GLU A 116 -16.50 5.05 14.16
CA GLU A 116 -16.48 6.52 14.07
C GLU A 116 -15.28 7.04 13.27
N GLU A 117 -14.10 6.45 13.45
CA GLU A 117 -12.91 6.82 12.68
C GLU A 117 -13.06 6.48 11.19
N PHE A 118 -13.70 5.34 10.89
CA PHE A 118 -14.03 4.95 9.52
C PHE A 118 -14.99 5.96 8.88
N LEU A 119 -16.09 6.32 9.55
CA LEU A 119 -17.08 7.26 9.01
C LEU A 119 -16.51 8.66 8.83
N ARG A 120 -15.68 9.13 9.76
CA ARG A 120 -14.93 10.39 9.61
C ARG A 120 -13.99 10.34 8.41
N THR A 121 -13.29 9.22 8.22
CA THR A 121 -12.39 9.01 7.08
C THR A 121 -13.15 9.03 5.76
N LEU A 122 -14.33 8.42 5.69
CA LEU A 122 -15.19 8.45 4.51
C LEU A 122 -15.57 9.87 4.12
N GLN A 123 -15.97 10.68 5.10
CA GLN A 123 -16.35 12.08 4.88
C GLN A 123 -15.14 12.93 4.46
N ALA A 124 -13.99 12.76 5.11
CA ALA A 124 -12.80 13.56 4.88
C ALA A 124 -12.10 13.27 3.54
N ARG A 125 -12.02 12.00 3.14
CA ARG A 125 -11.27 11.58 1.94
C ARG A 125 -12.07 11.68 0.63
N ARG A 126 -13.34 12.09 0.69
CA ARG A 126 -14.28 12.16 -0.45
C ARG A 126 -14.10 10.98 -1.40
N HIS A 127 -14.33 9.74 -0.94
CA HIS A 127 -14.35 8.57 -1.82
C HIS A 127 -15.60 8.65 -2.73
N PRO A 128 -15.50 9.11 -4.00
CA PRO A 128 -16.69 9.45 -4.78
C PRO A 128 -17.52 8.20 -5.13
N GLU A 129 -16.84 7.08 -5.31
CA GLU A 129 -17.45 5.77 -5.54
C GLU A 129 -18.24 5.25 -4.33
N LEU A 130 -17.90 5.69 -3.10
CA LEU A 130 -18.55 5.25 -1.88
C LEU A 130 -19.54 6.28 -1.30
N ALA A 131 -19.48 7.53 -1.76
CA ALA A 131 -20.33 8.62 -1.29
C ALA A 131 -21.84 8.28 -1.35
N PRO A 132 -22.38 7.63 -2.39
CA PRO A 132 -23.79 7.25 -2.44
C PRO A 132 -24.22 6.29 -1.33
N TYR A 133 -23.28 5.51 -0.79
CA TYR A 133 -23.56 4.48 0.22
C TYR A 133 -23.21 4.90 1.64
N GLY A 134 -22.59 6.08 1.83
CA GLY A 134 -21.96 6.47 3.09
C GLY A 134 -22.93 6.51 4.29
N GLU A 135 -24.13 7.07 4.10
CA GLU A 135 -25.13 7.16 5.16
C GLU A 135 -25.68 5.79 5.57
N ASP A 136 -26.09 4.98 4.58
CA ASP A 136 -26.64 3.65 4.81
C ASP A 136 -25.60 2.72 5.42
N LEU A 137 -24.36 2.77 4.93
CA LEU A 137 -23.24 2.02 5.50
C LEU A 137 -22.96 2.45 6.95
N GLY A 138 -23.04 3.75 7.26
CA GLY A 138 -22.88 4.24 8.62
C GLY A 138 -24.01 3.79 9.56
N ARG A 139 -25.26 3.81 9.09
CA ARG A 139 -26.42 3.29 9.84
C ARG A 139 -26.24 1.79 10.11
N PHE A 140 -25.85 1.03 9.09
CA PHE A 140 -25.59 -0.39 9.18
C PHE A 140 -24.49 -0.72 10.20
N LEU A 141 -23.33 -0.08 10.12
CA LEU A 141 -22.20 -0.38 11.01
C LEU A 141 -22.53 -0.06 12.49
N ARG A 142 -23.22 1.06 12.74
CA ARG A 142 -23.67 1.41 14.10
C ARG A 142 -24.70 0.42 14.64
N PHE A 143 -25.62 -0.04 13.80
CA PHE A 143 -26.57 -1.08 14.18
C PHE A 143 -25.85 -2.37 14.56
N CYS A 144 -24.89 -2.83 13.75
CA CYS A 144 -24.09 -3.99 14.09
C CYS A 144 -23.31 -3.83 15.40
N ASP A 145 -22.71 -2.66 15.65
CA ASP A 145 -21.99 -2.42 16.89
C ASP A 145 -22.94 -2.47 18.10
N ALA A 146 -24.14 -1.90 18.00
CA ALA A 146 -25.15 -2.02 19.04
C ALA A 146 -25.57 -3.48 19.30
N VAL A 147 -25.65 -4.30 18.24
CA VAL A 147 -25.95 -5.74 18.37
C VAL A 147 -24.79 -6.51 19.01
N LYS A 148 -23.54 -6.22 18.65
CA LYS A 148 -22.36 -6.91 19.21
C LYS A 148 -22.16 -6.66 20.70
N PHE A 149 -22.44 -5.44 21.14
CA PHE A 149 -22.24 -5.04 22.53
C PHE A 149 -23.54 -5.07 23.34
N GLY A 150 -24.68 -5.32 22.69
CA GLY A 150 -25.99 -5.45 23.32
C GLY A 150 -26.20 -6.84 23.91
N ARG A 151 -26.93 -6.93 25.03
CA ARG A 151 -27.35 -8.20 25.65
C ARG A 151 -28.73 -8.67 25.17
N GLY A 152 -29.14 -8.25 23.97
CA GLY A 152 -30.48 -8.49 23.43
C GLY A 152 -30.50 -9.59 22.37
N GLU A 153 -31.62 -10.29 22.28
CA GLU A 153 -31.91 -11.15 21.14
C GLU A 153 -32.32 -10.33 19.92
N LEU A 154 -32.11 -10.90 18.73
CA LEU A 154 -32.52 -10.29 17.48
C LEU A 154 -33.46 -11.24 16.75
N ALA A 155 -34.62 -10.76 16.33
CA ALA A 155 -35.57 -11.56 15.57
C ALA A 155 -34.91 -12.15 14.30
N ALA A 156 -35.29 -13.36 13.92
CA ALA A 156 -34.71 -14.07 12.78
C ALA A 156 -34.87 -13.27 11.47
N GLU A 157 -35.98 -12.56 11.33
CA GLU A 157 -36.28 -11.68 10.19
C GLU A 157 -35.25 -10.54 10.11
N THR A 158 -34.93 -9.92 11.24
CA THR A 158 -33.93 -8.84 11.30
C THR A 158 -32.52 -9.36 11.04
N ARG A 159 -32.20 -10.57 11.53
CA ARG A 159 -30.93 -11.26 11.19
C ARG A 159 -30.82 -11.50 9.67
N MET A 160 -31.90 -11.93 9.03
CA MET A 160 -31.94 -12.11 7.58
C MET A 160 -31.80 -10.79 6.83
N GLN A 161 -32.48 -9.73 7.28
CA GLN A 161 -32.34 -8.38 6.73
C GLN A 161 -30.91 -7.84 6.82
N LEU A 162 -30.19 -8.17 7.90
CA LEU A 162 -28.80 -7.77 8.07
C LEU A 162 -27.90 -8.38 6.97
N ILE A 163 -28.07 -9.66 6.70
CA ILE A 163 -27.34 -10.37 5.64
C ILE A 163 -27.69 -9.78 4.27
N GLU A 164 -28.98 -9.62 3.96
CA GLU A 164 -29.40 -9.10 2.66
C GLU A 164 -28.94 -7.66 2.43
N SER A 165 -28.97 -6.81 3.48
CA SER A 165 -28.44 -5.45 3.40
C SER A 165 -26.94 -5.44 3.08
N ALA A 166 -26.17 -6.32 3.72
CA ALA A 166 -24.74 -6.46 3.47
C ALA A 166 -24.43 -6.98 2.06
N ARG A 167 -25.18 -7.99 1.60
CA ARG A 167 -25.09 -8.52 0.23
C ARG A 167 -25.40 -7.43 -0.79
N ASN A 168 -26.49 -6.71 -0.60
CA ASN A 168 -26.91 -5.64 -1.51
C ASN A 168 -25.84 -4.56 -1.60
N PHE A 169 -25.31 -4.10 -0.46
CA PHE A 169 -24.22 -3.13 -0.44
C PHE A 169 -23.03 -3.59 -1.32
N VAL A 170 -22.51 -4.81 -1.09
CA VAL A 170 -21.38 -5.35 -1.88
C VAL A 170 -21.74 -5.51 -3.36
N ALA A 171 -22.97 -5.94 -3.65
CA ALA A 171 -23.44 -6.17 -5.01
C ALA A 171 -23.61 -4.87 -5.81
N THR A 172 -24.07 -3.79 -5.19
CA THR A 172 -24.21 -2.48 -5.85
C THR A 172 -22.88 -1.75 -5.92
N SER A 173 -22.06 -1.79 -4.87
CA SER A 173 -20.77 -1.09 -4.82
C SER A 173 -19.65 -1.77 -5.63
N ARG A 174 -19.88 -2.97 -6.19
CA ARG A 174 -18.91 -3.64 -7.07
C ARG A 174 -18.78 -2.99 -8.45
N GLN A 175 -19.81 -2.28 -8.93
CA GLN A 175 -19.81 -1.59 -10.22
C GLN A 175 -19.37 -0.13 -10.06
N PRO A 176 -18.58 0.42 -11.00
CA PRO A 176 -18.36 1.87 -11.04
C PRO A 176 -19.70 2.56 -11.35
N VAL A 177 -20.02 3.59 -10.56
CA VAL A 177 -21.30 4.34 -10.56
C VAL A 177 -21.71 4.86 -11.97
N ALA A 178 -20.79 4.91 -12.93
CA ALA A 178 -21.04 5.32 -14.31
C ALA A 178 -21.99 4.39 -15.09
N GLU A 179 -22.15 3.12 -14.73
CA GLU A 179 -22.93 2.16 -15.55
C GLU A 179 -24.41 2.04 -15.13
N SER A 180 -24.78 2.49 -13.93
CA SER A 180 -26.17 2.35 -13.43
C SER A 180 -27.14 3.43 -13.90
N ALA A 181 -26.65 4.52 -14.53
CA ALA A 181 -27.51 5.60 -15.02
C ALA A 181 -28.09 5.36 -16.42
N GLU A 182 -27.56 4.41 -17.21
CA GLU A 182 -27.98 4.21 -18.61
C GLU A 182 -29.06 3.14 -18.81
N LYS A 183 -29.31 2.26 -17.83
CA LYS A 183 -30.32 1.17 -17.95
C LYS A 183 -31.74 1.53 -17.47
N GLY A 184 -32.00 2.81 -17.19
CA GLY A 184 -33.28 3.29 -16.67
C GLY A 184 -34.01 4.24 -17.63
N SER A 185 -34.18 3.89 -18.91
CA SER A 185 -35.14 4.60 -19.77
C SER A 185 -36.36 3.69 -20.02
N PRO A 186 -37.53 3.99 -19.44
CA PRO A 186 -38.73 3.18 -19.62
C PRO A 186 -39.24 3.36 -21.06
N LYS A 187 -39.38 2.25 -21.78
CA LYS A 187 -40.18 2.21 -23.01
C LYS A 187 -41.60 2.66 -22.65
N SER A 188 -41.95 3.87 -23.08
CA SER A 188 -43.32 4.37 -23.09
C SER A 188 -44.18 3.43 -23.93
N VAL A 189 -45.02 2.65 -23.26
CA VAL A 189 -46.15 1.96 -23.86
C VAL A 189 -47.13 3.04 -24.32
N SER A 190 -47.32 3.18 -25.63
CA SER A 190 -48.41 4.00 -26.17
C SER A 190 -49.74 3.24 -26.02
N PRO A 191 -50.85 3.93 -25.71
CA PRO A 191 -52.15 3.31 -25.49
C PRO A 191 -52.86 3.00 -26.81
N VAL A 192 -53.52 1.85 -26.85
CA VAL A 192 -54.54 1.48 -27.85
C VAL A 192 -55.77 2.38 -27.64
N PRO A 193 -56.38 2.93 -28.71
CA PRO A 193 -57.79 3.26 -28.71
C PRO A 193 -58.61 2.35 -29.64
N ALA A 194 -59.89 2.26 -29.28
CA ALA A 194 -60.94 1.33 -29.72
C ALA A 194 -61.20 1.21 -31.23
#